data_AF-A0A843GNV9-F1
#
_entry.id   AF-A0A843GNV9-F1
#
_cell.length_a   1.000
_cell.length_b   1.000
_cell.length_c   1.000
_cell.angle_alpha   90.00
_cell.angle_beta   90.00
_cell.angle_gamma   90.00
#
_symmetry.space_group_name_H-M   'P 1'
#
loop_
_entity.id
_entity.type
_entity.pdbx_description
1 polymer ?
#
loop_
_entity_poly.entity_id
_entity_poly.type
_entity_poly.pdbx_seq_one_letter_code
_entity_poly.pdbx_strand_id
1 'polypeptide(L)'
;MKEELLKMYEETTAAHRTVLGFAIGKIVYMIIVERLSENWVELTNEANGRGGKNKLRLNLNKWDKAKLKNKAIAVGTTEIINTIKGNKGDSWEKWVSEHYGITWKKSQTIYTEDGDITVAGEKLQIKWENATLALESTIRNAVKLA
;
A
#
# COMPACT_ATOMS: atom_id res chain seq x y z
N MET A 1 -9.20 -10.71 14.36
CA MET A 1 -9.72 -9.44 13.83
C MET A 1 -8.78 -8.77 12.83
N LYS A 2 -7.55 -8.37 13.20
CA LYS A 2 -6.59 -7.75 12.24
C LYS A 2 -6.22 -8.68 11.09
N GLU A 3 -5.74 -9.88 11.43
CA GLU A 3 -5.33 -10.91 10.49
C GLU A 3 -6.47 -11.30 9.56
N GLU A 4 -7.67 -11.51 10.12
CA GLU A 4 -8.90 -11.78 9.38
C GLU A 4 -9.24 -10.67 8.37
N LEU A 5 -9.18 -9.39 8.77
CA LEU A 5 -9.43 -8.28 7.85
C LEU A 5 -8.35 -8.15 6.77
N LEU A 6 -7.09 -8.43 7.10
CA LEU A 6 -6.03 -8.48 6.10
C LEU A 6 -6.28 -9.59 5.09
N LYS A 7 -6.66 -10.79 5.55
CA LYS A 7 -7.01 -11.90 4.68
C LYS A 7 -8.18 -11.55 3.76
N MET A 8 -9.25 -10.96 4.28
CA MET A 8 -10.38 -10.49 3.48
C MET A 8 -9.96 -9.43 2.45
N TYR A 9 -9.06 -8.51 2.82
CA TYR A 9 -8.52 -7.51 1.90
C TYR A 9 -7.73 -8.17 0.76
N GLU A 10 -6.88 -9.15 1.07
CA GLU A 10 -6.10 -9.89 0.07
C GLU A 10 -6.97 -10.78 -0.83
N GLU A 11 -8.07 -11.33 -0.31
CA GLU A 11 -9.02 -12.14 -1.08
C GLU A 11 -9.87 -11.31 -2.03
N THR A 12 -10.11 -10.03 -1.70
CA THR A 12 -10.99 -9.14 -2.47
C THR A 12 -10.24 -8.20 -3.41
N THR A 13 -8.92 -8.05 -3.27
CA THR A 13 -8.14 -7.18 -4.16
C THR A 13 -8.00 -7.78 -5.56
N ALA A 14 -8.09 -6.93 -6.59
CA ALA A 14 -7.91 -7.33 -7.98
C ALA A 14 -6.44 -7.57 -8.38
N ALA A 15 -5.48 -7.25 -7.50
CA ALA A 15 -4.06 -7.39 -7.77
C ALA A 15 -3.44 -8.49 -6.91
N HIS A 16 -2.60 -9.32 -7.51
CA HIS A 16 -1.97 -10.45 -6.81
C HIS A 16 -0.64 -10.09 -6.14
N ARG A 17 -0.10 -8.90 -6.42
CA ARG A 17 1.15 -8.42 -5.84
C ARG A 17 1.10 -6.94 -5.52
N THR A 18 1.93 -6.56 -4.56
CA THR A 18 2.07 -5.18 -4.09
C THR A 18 3.51 -4.71 -4.27
N VAL A 19 3.69 -3.58 -4.96
CA VAL A 19 4.90 -2.76 -4.95
C VAL A 19 4.89 -1.94 -3.66
N LEU A 20 5.69 -2.37 -2.69
CA LEU A 20 5.81 -1.76 -1.38
C LEU A 20 7.02 -0.81 -1.33
N GLY A 21 6.77 0.44 -0.95
CA GLY A 21 7.80 1.45 -0.71
C GLY A 21 7.98 1.75 0.77
N PHE A 22 9.22 1.91 1.22
CA PHE A 22 9.54 2.35 2.58
C PHE A 22 10.87 3.09 2.66
N ALA A 23 11.05 3.93 3.68
CA ALA A 23 12.28 4.66 3.93
C ALA A 23 13.04 4.17 5.17
N ILE A 24 14.36 4.13 5.06
CA ILE A 24 15.30 3.98 6.19
C ILE A 24 16.29 5.14 6.10
N GLY A 25 16.22 6.05 7.07
CA GLY A 25 16.97 7.30 6.99
C GLY A 25 16.56 8.12 5.76
N LYS A 26 17.53 8.51 4.93
CA LYS A 26 17.29 9.25 3.68
C LYS A 26 17.08 8.36 2.45
N ILE A 27 17.20 7.04 2.58
CA ILE A 27 17.15 6.12 1.44
C ILE A 27 15.75 5.50 1.34
N VAL A 28 15.20 5.50 0.13
CA VAL A 28 13.94 4.86 -0.22
C VAL A 28 14.21 3.50 -0.85
N TYR A 29 13.44 2.52 -0.42
CA TYR A 29 13.53 1.13 -0.86
C TYR A 29 12.21 0.70 -1.48
N MET A 30 12.32 -0.14 -2.51
CA MET A 30 11.20 -0.78 -3.21
C MET A 30 11.33 -2.29 -3.13
N ILE A 31 10.21 -2.97 -2.88
CA ILE A 31 10.12 -4.42 -2.98
C ILE A 31 8.76 -4.82 -3.53
N ILE A 32 8.72 -5.89 -4.32
CA ILE A 32 7.46 -6.50 -4.75
C ILE A 32 7.19 -7.70 -3.83
N VAL A 33 6.00 -7.73 -3.25
CA VAL A 33 5.56 -8.82 -2.38
C VAL A 33 4.25 -9.39 -2.89
N GLU A 34 4.06 -10.69 -2.77
CA GLU A 34 2.79 -11.34 -3.13
C GLU A 34 1.71 -11.06 -2.08
N ARG A 35 2.10 -11.05 -0.81
CA ARG A 35 1.19 -10.81 0.32
C ARG A 35 1.82 -9.88 1.34
N LEU A 36 0.98 -9.09 1.99
CA LEU A 36 1.41 -8.25 3.10
C LEU A 36 1.47 -9.13 4.35
N SER A 37 2.51 -8.97 5.16
CA SER A 37 2.55 -9.67 6.44
C SER A 37 1.57 -9.03 7.43
N GLU A 38 0.92 -9.84 8.25
CA GLU A 38 0.13 -9.37 9.38
C GLU A 38 0.92 -8.45 10.33
N ASN A 39 2.24 -8.63 10.44
CA ASN A 39 3.11 -7.80 11.27
C ASN A 39 3.32 -6.41 10.69
N TRP A 40 3.03 -6.22 9.41
CA TRP A 40 3.17 -4.95 8.69
C TRP A 40 1.88 -4.15 8.64
N VAL A 41 0.83 -4.61 9.31
CA VAL A 41 -0.44 -3.91 9.38
C VAL A 41 -0.88 -3.68 10.81
N GLU A 42 -1.71 -2.66 10.97
CA GLU A 42 -2.39 -2.31 12.21
C GLU A 42 -3.85 -1.92 11.93
N LEU A 43 -4.70 -2.13 12.93
CA LEU A 43 -6.04 -1.57 12.98
C LEU A 43 -5.95 -0.26 13.73
N THR A 44 -6.31 0.83 13.05
CA THR A 44 -6.39 2.15 13.68
C THR A 44 -7.83 2.62 13.64
N ASN A 45 -8.25 3.36 14.67
CA ASN A 45 -9.53 4.04 14.64
C ASN A 45 -9.34 5.42 14.02
N GLU A 46 -10.26 5.82 13.14
CA GLU A 46 -10.29 7.18 12.64
C GLU A 46 -10.82 8.10 13.76
N ALA A 47 -9.93 8.84 14.42
CA ALA A 47 -10.33 9.79 15.44
C ALA A 47 -11.15 10.91 14.79
N ASN A 48 -12.49 10.89 14.97
CA ASN A 48 -13.38 12.04 15.01
C ASN A 48 -14.82 11.59 15.35
N GLY A 49 -15.25 11.79 16.60
CA GLY A 49 -16.67 11.75 17.02
C GLY A 49 -17.33 10.37 17.17
N ARG A 50 -18.59 10.39 17.66
CA ARG A 50 -19.44 9.21 17.90
C ARG A 50 -19.61 8.41 16.60
N GLY A 51 -18.86 7.32 16.43
CA GLY A 51 -18.97 6.40 15.28
C GLY A 51 -17.70 6.19 14.43
N GLY A 52 -16.52 6.57 14.92
CA GLY A 52 -15.25 6.40 14.21
C GLY A 52 -15.05 4.99 13.62
N LYS A 53 -14.79 4.93 12.31
CA LYS A 53 -14.60 3.67 11.58
C LYS A 53 -13.18 3.16 11.78
N ASN A 54 -13.05 1.85 11.91
CA ASN A 54 -11.75 1.19 11.90
C ASN A 54 -11.18 1.18 10.47
N LYS A 55 -9.86 1.37 10.36
CA LYS A 55 -9.12 1.26 9.11
C LYS A 55 -7.92 0.34 9.27
N LEU A 56 -7.70 -0.48 8.25
CA LEU A 56 -6.50 -1.29 8.12
C LEU A 56 -5.40 -0.42 7.50
N ARG A 57 -4.26 -0.31 8.16
CA ARG A 57 -3.15 0.56 7.74
C ARG A 57 -1.85 -0.23 7.72
N LEU A 58 -0.98 0.05 6.76
CA LEU A 58 0.41 -0.39 6.82
C LEU A 58 1.12 0.27 8.00
N ASN A 59 1.90 -0.50 8.74
CA ASN A 59 2.80 -0.02 9.78
C ASN A 59 4.06 -0.90 9.77
N LEU A 60 5.07 -0.47 9.02
CA LEU A 60 6.37 -1.14 8.96
C LEU A 60 7.26 -0.62 10.09
N ASN A 61 7.44 -1.43 11.13
CA ASN A 61 8.37 -1.09 12.20
C ASN A 61 9.85 -1.14 11.72
N LYS A 62 10.76 -0.63 12.55
CA LYS A 62 12.20 -0.55 12.24
C LYS A 62 12.82 -1.92 11.92
N TRP A 63 12.39 -2.97 12.61
CA TRP A 63 12.93 -4.33 12.43
C TRP A 63 12.47 -4.95 11.12
N ASP A 64 11.19 -4.79 10.78
CA ASP A 64 10.62 -5.28 9.52
C ASP A 64 11.25 -4.57 8.33
N LYS A 65 11.43 -3.24 8.41
CA LYS A 65 12.16 -2.49 7.39
C LYS A 65 13.59 -3.00 7.22
N ALA A 66 14.31 -3.30 8.30
CA ALA A 66 15.67 -3.83 8.23
C ALA A 66 15.72 -5.21 7.57
N LYS A 67 14.74 -6.09 7.84
CA LYS A 67 14.62 -7.39 7.17
C LYS A 67 14.28 -7.24 5.69
N LEU A 68 13.31 -6.38 5.36
CA LEU A 68 12.87 -6.12 4.00
C LEU A 68 13.98 -5.49 3.15
N LYS A 69 14.78 -4.58 3.74
CA LYS A 69 15.92 -3.94 3.07
C LYS A 69 16.84 -4.95 2.39
N ASN A 70 17.07 -6.12 2.99
CA ASN A 70 17.97 -7.14 2.43
C ASN A 70 17.45 -7.79 1.14
N LYS A 71 16.16 -7.62 0.84
CA LYS A 71 15.48 -8.14 -0.37
C LYS A 71 14.97 -7.04 -1.28
N ALA A 72 15.07 -5.78 -0.84
CA ALA A 72 14.56 -4.61 -1.54
C ALA A 72 15.65 -3.95 -2.37
N ILE A 73 15.25 -3.20 -3.39
CA ILE A 73 16.15 -2.36 -4.16
C ILE A 73 16.14 -0.93 -3.60
N ALA A 74 17.31 -0.30 -3.48
CA ALA A 74 17.40 1.12 -3.17
C ALA A 74 17.09 1.92 -4.44
N VAL A 75 16.06 2.75 -4.42
CA VAL A 75 15.56 3.46 -5.61
C VAL A 75 15.94 4.94 -5.64
N GLY A 76 16.43 5.46 -4.51
CA GLY A 76 16.89 6.83 -4.41
C GLY A 76 16.74 7.39 -3.00
N THR A 77 16.57 8.70 -2.92
CA THR A 77 16.43 9.41 -1.64
C THR A 77 14.97 9.76 -1.34
N THR A 78 14.72 10.24 -0.13
CA THR A 78 13.39 10.71 0.30
C THR A 78 12.85 11.88 -0.53
N GLU A 79 13.62 12.47 -1.45
CA GLU A 79 13.11 13.49 -2.37
C GLU A 79 12.00 12.95 -3.28
N ILE A 80 12.09 11.67 -3.67
CA ILE A 80 11.10 10.97 -4.50
C ILE A 80 9.70 11.04 -3.89
N ILE A 81 9.59 10.86 -2.58
CA ILE A 81 8.30 10.81 -1.85
C ILE A 81 7.78 12.19 -1.45
N ASN A 82 8.46 13.27 -1.81
CA ASN A 82 8.07 14.64 -1.48
C ASN A 82 7.72 15.46 -2.74
N THR A 83 7.55 14.80 -3.89
CA THR A 83 7.21 15.45 -5.16
C THR A 83 5.78 15.99 -5.20
N ILE A 84 4.84 15.35 -4.48
CA ILE A 84 3.47 15.82 -4.29
C ILE A 84 3.31 16.27 -2.83
N LYS A 85 3.07 17.57 -2.65
CA LYS A 85 3.00 18.19 -1.31
C LYS A 85 1.91 17.55 -0.46
N GLY A 86 2.31 17.03 0.71
CA GLY A 86 1.39 16.48 1.71
C GLY A 86 0.89 15.06 1.43
N ASN A 87 1.24 14.44 0.30
CA ASN A 87 0.83 13.07 0.01
C ASN A 87 2.00 12.22 -0.51
N LYS A 88 2.65 11.53 0.44
CA LYS A 88 3.75 10.60 0.16
C LYS A 88 3.29 9.36 -0.61
N GLY A 89 2.04 8.94 -0.42
CA GLY A 89 1.43 7.83 -1.16
C GLY A 89 1.33 8.17 -2.65
N ASP A 90 0.71 9.31 -2.97
CA ASP A 90 0.59 9.77 -4.36
C ASP A 90 1.98 10.02 -4.99
N SER A 91 2.94 10.56 -4.22
CA SER A 91 4.33 10.76 -4.69
C SER A 91 5.00 9.42 -5.04
N TRP A 92 4.78 8.40 -4.21
CA TRP A 92 5.31 7.06 -4.43
C TRP A 92 4.66 6.37 -5.62
N GLU A 93 3.33 6.41 -5.72
CA GLU A 93 2.57 5.89 -6.85
C GLU A 93 3.04 6.52 -8.16
N LYS A 94 3.18 7.84 -8.19
CA LYS A 94 3.74 8.57 -9.34
C LYS A 94 5.09 8.04 -9.75
N TRP A 95 6.03 7.95 -8.81
CA TRP A 95 7.37 7.49 -9.12
C TRP A 95 7.37 6.05 -9.64
N VAL A 96 6.60 5.14 -9.03
CA VAL A 96 6.51 3.75 -9.47
C VAL A 96 5.89 3.63 -10.86
N SER A 97 4.79 4.34 -11.14
CA SER A 97 4.19 4.37 -12.48
C SER A 97 5.21 4.82 -13.53
N GLU A 98 5.89 5.94 -13.27
CA GLU A 98 6.88 6.51 -14.19
C GLU A 98 8.10 5.59 -14.35
N HIS A 99 8.53 4.90 -13.28
CA HIS A 99 9.60 3.90 -13.32
C HIS A 99 9.27 2.73 -14.26
N TYR A 100 8.00 2.33 -14.34
CA TYR A 100 7.51 1.32 -15.28
C TYR A 100 7.13 1.88 -16.67
N GLY A 101 7.45 3.16 -16.95
CA GLY A 101 7.13 3.81 -18.22
C GLY A 101 5.65 4.16 -18.41
N ILE A 102 4.86 4.16 -17.33
CA ILE A 102 3.44 4.47 -17.33
C ILE A 102 3.24 5.93 -16.93
N THR A 103 2.50 6.70 -17.72
CA THR A 103 2.14 8.07 -17.33
C THR A 103 1.25 8.04 -16.10
N TRP A 104 1.73 8.61 -15.00
CA TRP A 104 0.96 8.67 -13.78
C TRP A 104 -0.30 9.54 -13.94
N LYS A 105 -1.42 9.00 -13.47
CA LYS A 105 -2.66 9.72 -13.23
C LYS A 105 -3.18 9.21 -11.90
N LYS A 106 -3.68 10.12 -11.07
CA LYS A 106 -4.30 9.73 -9.80
C LYS A 106 -5.44 8.76 -10.08
N SER A 107 -5.28 7.52 -9.61
CA SER A 107 -6.32 6.50 -9.75
C SER A 107 -7.53 6.85 -8.89
N GLN A 108 -8.72 6.60 -9.44
CA GLN A 108 -9.99 6.59 -8.69
C GLN A 108 -10.55 5.18 -8.57
N THR A 109 -9.81 4.18 -9.05
CA THR A 109 -10.28 2.81 -9.13
C THR A 109 -10.34 2.18 -7.75
N ILE A 110 -11.42 1.44 -7.50
CA ILE A 110 -11.60 0.72 -6.24
C ILE A 110 -10.67 -0.50 -6.27
N TYR A 111 -9.97 -0.78 -5.17
CA TYR A 111 -8.95 -1.84 -5.08
C TYR A 111 -9.46 -3.27 -5.40
N THR A 112 -10.78 -3.45 -5.41
CA THR A 112 -11.47 -4.70 -5.76
C THR A 112 -11.70 -4.86 -7.26
N GLU A 113 -11.61 -3.78 -8.04
CA GLU A 113 -11.87 -3.77 -9.49
C GLU A 113 -10.58 -3.83 -10.29
N ASP A 114 -9.53 -3.13 -9.83
CA ASP A 114 -8.24 -3.11 -10.52
C ASP A 114 -7.03 -2.91 -9.60
N GLY A 115 -5.84 -3.12 -10.17
CA GLY A 115 -4.57 -2.66 -9.61
C GLY A 115 -4.39 -1.15 -9.74
N ASP A 116 -3.38 -0.62 -9.07
CA ASP A 116 -2.95 0.78 -9.26
C ASP A 116 -2.23 0.93 -10.62
N ILE A 117 -1.52 -0.11 -11.07
CA ILE A 117 -0.93 -0.20 -12.42
C ILE A 117 -1.04 -1.63 -12.97
N THR A 118 -0.88 -1.76 -14.30
CA THR A 118 -0.67 -3.06 -14.96
C THR A 118 0.70 -3.07 -15.64
N VAL A 119 1.54 -4.05 -15.31
CA VAL A 119 2.89 -4.21 -15.85
C VAL A 119 3.02 -5.61 -16.43
N ALA A 120 3.36 -5.72 -17.72
CA ALA A 120 3.50 -7.01 -18.43
C ALA A 120 2.26 -7.93 -18.28
N GLY A 121 1.06 -7.35 -18.21
CA GLY A 121 -0.20 -8.08 -18.04
C GLY A 121 -0.55 -8.43 -16.58
N GLU A 122 0.31 -8.10 -15.61
CA GLU A 122 0.05 -8.31 -14.19
C GLU A 122 -0.45 -7.02 -13.53
N LYS A 123 -1.59 -7.11 -12.83
CA LYS A 123 -2.13 -6.02 -12.02
C LYS A 123 -1.38 -5.93 -10.69
N LEU A 124 -0.87 -4.74 -10.37
CA LEU A 124 -0.09 -4.47 -9.16
C LEU A 124 -0.77 -3.40 -8.32
N GLN A 125 -0.78 -3.59 -7.00
CA GLN A 125 -1.04 -2.50 -6.05
C GLN A 125 0.26 -1.78 -5.73
N ILE A 126 0.19 -0.47 -5.49
CA ILE A 126 1.31 0.35 -5.06
C ILE A 126 0.96 0.91 -3.69
N LYS A 127 1.82 0.64 -2.69
CA LYS A 127 1.60 1.11 -1.33
C LYS A 127 2.87 1.68 -0.74
N TRP A 128 2.76 2.90 -0.22
CA TRP A 128 3.80 3.50 0.61
C TRP A 128 3.62 3.09 2.07
N GLU A 129 4.70 3.01 2.83
CA GLU A 129 4.62 2.80 4.28
C GLU A 129 3.63 3.78 4.94
N ASN A 130 2.91 3.32 5.96
CA ASN A 130 1.88 4.12 6.64
C ASN A 130 0.64 4.45 5.79
N ALA A 131 0.48 3.88 4.60
CA ALA A 131 -0.74 4.00 3.81
C ALA A 131 -1.92 3.30 4.49
N THR A 132 -3.10 3.90 4.39
CA THR A 132 -4.36 3.20 4.66
C THR A 132 -4.60 2.21 3.52
N LEU A 133 -4.85 0.94 3.83
CA LEU A 133 -5.21 -0.07 2.84
C LEU A 133 -6.69 0.08 2.48
N ALA A 134 -7.57 -0.05 3.47
CA ALA A 134 -9.01 0.15 3.32
C ALA A 134 -9.69 0.34 4.70
N LEU A 135 -10.91 0.86 4.68
CA LEU A 135 -11.78 0.85 5.86
C LEU A 135 -12.31 -0.56 6.12
N GLU A 136 -12.50 -0.92 7.39
CA GLU A 136 -13.10 -2.21 7.77
C GLU A 136 -14.45 -2.42 7.08
N SER A 137 -15.30 -1.39 7.03
CA SER A 137 -16.61 -1.47 6.36
C SER A 137 -16.48 -1.75 4.87
N THR A 138 -15.45 -1.20 4.21
CA THR A 138 -15.23 -1.42 2.77
C THR A 138 -14.79 -2.85 2.51
N ILE A 139 -13.88 -3.38 3.33
CA ILE A 139 -13.42 -4.77 3.25
C ILE A 139 -14.59 -5.73 3.45
N ARG A 140 -15.37 -5.54 4.52
CA ARG A 140 -16.53 -6.40 4.82
C ARG A 140 -17.62 -6.34 3.77
N ASN A 141 -17.83 -5.18 3.15
CA ASN A 141 -18.79 -5.04 2.06
C ASN A 141 -18.31 -5.71 0.77
N ALA A 142 -17.01 -5.64 0.47
CA ALA A 142 -16.42 -6.31 -0.69
C ALA A 142 -16.61 -7.84 -0.61
N VAL A 143 -16.37 -8.43 0.57
CA VAL A 143 -16.57 -9.88 0.79
C VAL A 143 -18.01 -10.33 0.59
N LYS A 144 -19.02 -9.49 0.89
CA LYS A 144 -20.43 -9.84 0.67
C LYS A 144 -20.83 -9.85 -0.81
N LEU A 145 -20.04 -9.21 -1.67
CA LEU A 145 -20.31 -9.06 -3.09
C LEU A 145 -19.47 -10.02 -3.96
N ALA A 146 -18.48 -10.68 -3.37
CA ALA A 146 -17.64 -11.71 -3.98
C ALA A 146 -18.31 -13.09 -3.90
#